data_AF-A0A6A6UW28-F1
#
_entry.id   AF-A0A6A6UW28-F1
#
_cell.length_a   1.000
_cell.length_b   1.000
_cell.length_c   1.000
_cell.angle_alpha   90.00
_cell.angle_beta   90.00
_cell.angle_gamma   90.00
#
_symmetry.space_group_name_H-M   'P 1'
#
loop_
_entity.id
_entity.type
_entity.pdbx_description
1 polymer ?
#
loop_
_entity_poly.entity_id
_entity_poly.type
_entity_poly.pdbx_seq_one_letter_code
_entity_poly.pdbx_strand_id
1 'polypeptide(L)'
;MTASQGTTPFVNSLHKRVDGPIQCGPGSPCKDNSCCGPEGKCGYKEHNCGAGFTSNCDAKAMCGIDSADGATPCGLNFCCSYYGWCGTEDVHCYDPEPQYGKTPCQKGFGSCQMYPSPSCSGRSASTGRRVGYYQGWNVHDRKCDKVSPSQINIKGLTHLFWSFVFFHPTTYAIEPMNAADPPMYCEVTNLATNGLETWVAVGGWSFSDPGDYHTAWSDMCATASGRAKFITSLISFMDEYGFTGANLDWEYPGDAKRRGRPEDADNLVLLVKEMKAAFGGRYGLSLTLALDYWYLRGFKPRAMQDYVDFMGFMSYGLHGPWDTEVKALGSIVRPQTDITEIYRNFKPLWFDGVDPSKINMGLAYYGRTYTLTDASRGTMGECGFDGPGAKGECTDSAGVLSNREIQSIIKNEGLTPYLNETAMVKYVTYAGNSWVGYDDEETLAMKESFANSLCLGGLMIWSLTLQATAGHSRETREPIWTSSGCHPRSGTSQSRRFTACFRALSFFRLSQASRRQRRIHPSQSPARA
;
A
#
# COMPACT_ATOMS: atom_id res chain seq x y z
N MET A 1 -6.53 -5.45 -40.71
CA MET A 1 -7.63 -4.91 -39.89
C MET A 1 -7.07 -4.60 -38.53
N THR A 2 -6.73 -3.34 -38.32
CA THR A 2 -6.02 -2.81 -37.13
C THR A 2 -7.03 -2.62 -36.01
N ALA A 3 -6.97 -3.47 -34.98
CA ALA A 3 -7.62 -3.19 -33.70
C ALA A 3 -7.03 -1.89 -33.16
N SER A 4 -7.87 -0.91 -32.84
CA SER A 4 -7.43 0.35 -32.28
C SER A 4 -6.73 0.07 -30.95
N GLN A 5 -5.51 0.56 -30.85
CA GLN A 5 -4.78 0.60 -29.59
C GLN A 5 -5.57 1.54 -28.68
N GLY A 6 -6.33 0.96 -27.75
CA GLY A 6 -7.01 1.70 -26.70
C GLY A 6 -5.99 2.51 -25.92
N THR A 7 -5.95 3.82 -26.17
CA THR A 7 -5.27 4.78 -25.32
C THR A 7 -5.81 4.59 -23.91
N THR A 8 -4.95 4.17 -23.00
CA THR A 8 -5.28 3.99 -21.59
C THR A 8 -5.94 5.26 -21.02
N PRO A 9 -7.02 5.13 -20.22
CA PRO A 9 -7.91 6.24 -19.84
C PRO A 9 -7.35 7.22 -18.79
N PHE A 10 -6.04 7.24 -18.55
CA PHE A 10 -5.36 8.07 -17.53
C PHE A 10 -5.42 9.60 -17.77
N VAL A 11 -6.30 10.07 -18.66
CA VAL A 11 -6.40 11.48 -19.06
C VAL A 11 -7.53 12.24 -18.32
N ASN A 12 -8.38 11.54 -17.57
CA ASN A 12 -9.63 12.10 -17.05
C ASN A 12 -9.60 12.31 -15.53
N SER A 13 -9.48 13.55 -15.08
CA SER A 13 -9.57 13.91 -13.66
C SER A 13 -10.88 13.39 -13.04
N LEU A 14 -10.78 12.76 -11.86
CA LEU A 14 -11.93 12.29 -11.06
C LEU A 14 -12.59 13.41 -10.25
N HIS A 15 -11.96 14.57 -10.25
CA HIS A 15 -12.30 15.70 -9.40
C HIS A 15 -13.21 16.65 -10.15
N LYS A 16 -12.77 17.06 -11.32
CA LYS A 16 -13.52 17.96 -12.17
C LYS A 16 -13.32 17.56 -13.61
N ARG A 17 -14.40 17.67 -14.39
CA ARG A 17 -14.24 17.91 -15.82
C ARG A 17 -13.34 19.14 -15.96
N VAL A 18 -12.27 19.04 -16.75
CA VAL A 18 -11.29 20.12 -16.94
C VAL A 18 -12.04 21.46 -17.08
N ASP A 19 -11.85 22.38 -16.13
CA ASP A 19 -12.73 23.55 -15.92
C ASP A 19 -12.90 24.35 -17.23
N GLY A 20 -14.16 24.51 -17.63
CA GLY A 20 -14.62 25.33 -18.75
C GLY A 20 -15.77 24.67 -19.52
N PRO A 21 -16.63 25.44 -20.23
CA PRO A 21 -17.48 24.82 -21.23
C PRO A 21 -16.50 24.20 -22.22
N ILE A 22 -16.34 22.87 -22.19
CA ILE A 22 -17.01 21.96 -23.13
C ILE A 22 -16.88 22.42 -24.59
N GLN A 23 -15.97 23.32 -24.94
CA GLN A 23 -15.96 23.96 -26.25
C GLN A 23 -14.96 23.28 -27.17
N CYS A 24 -15.39 23.02 -28.39
CA CYS A 24 -14.62 22.36 -29.42
C CYS A 24 -14.98 22.96 -30.78
N GLY A 25 -14.15 22.68 -31.78
CA GLY A 25 -14.37 23.20 -33.12
C GLY A 25 -13.41 22.59 -34.13
N PRO A 26 -13.47 23.06 -35.39
CA PRO A 26 -12.56 22.58 -36.43
C PRO A 26 -11.09 22.71 -36.01
N GLY A 27 -10.37 21.59 -35.98
CA GLY A 27 -8.96 21.55 -35.55
C GLY A 27 -8.73 21.66 -34.04
N SER A 28 -9.77 21.72 -33.22
CA SER A 28 -9.70 21.80 -31.75
C SER A 28 -10.66 20.77 -31.12
N PRO A 29 -10.25 19.49 -31.01
CA PRO A 29 -11.09 18.45 -30.43
C PRO A 29 -11.27 18.64 -28.92
N CYS A 30 -12.26 17.94 -28.36
CA CYS A 30 -12.50 17.92 -26.93
C CYS A 30 -11.29 17.38 -26.17
N LYS A 31 -10.83 18.10 -25.14
CA LYS A 31 -9.66 17.72 -24.32
C LYS A 31 -9.83 16.37 -23.61
N ASP A 32 -11.07 16.03 -23.29
CA ASP A 32 -11.47 14.78 -22.63
C ASP A 32 -11.75 13.64 -23.64
N ASN A 33 -11.45 13.87 -24.93
CA ASN A 33 -11.73 12.99 -26.06
C ASN A 33 -13.22 12.61 -26.23
N SER A 34 -14.14 13.36 -25.63
CA SER A 34 -15.57 13.22 -25.92
C SER A 34 -15.93 13.76 -27.31
N CYS A 35 -17.15 13.48 -27.77
CA CYS A 35 -17.61 13.93 -29.07
C CYS A 35 -17.78 15.44 -29.10
N CYS A 36 -17.48 16.06 -30.24
CA CYS A 36 -17.72 17.48 -30.47
C CYS A 36 -18.99 17.71 -31.28
N GLY A 37 -20.06 18.16 -30.62
CA GLY A 37 -21.34 18.47 -31.24
C GLY A 37 -21.32 19.75 -32.11
N PRO A 38 -22.33 19.95 -32.96
CA PRO A 38 -22.41 21.10 -33.88
C PRO A 38 -22.51 22.46 -33.18
N GLU A 39 -22.95 22.50 -31.92
CA GLU A 39 -22.92 23.70 -31.07
C GLU A 39 -21.52 24.03 -30.53
N GLY A 40 -20.49 23.30 -30.99
CA GLY A 40 -19.15 23.35 -30.43
C GLY A 40 -19.11 22.77 -29.02
N LYS A 41 -20.02 21.87 -28.64
CA LYS A 41 -20.10 21.32 -27.27
C LYS A 41 -19.65 19.86 -27.16
N CYS A 42 -18.71 19.61 -26.26
CA CYS A 42 -18.13 18.33 -25.89
C CYS A 42 -19.07 17.45 -25.04
N GLY A 43 -19.26 16.19 -25.40
CA GLY A 43 -20.01 15.26 -24.54
C GLY A 43 -20.21 13.89 -25.17
N TYR A 44 -20.97 13.05 -24.48
CA TYR A 44 -21.28 11.68 -24.91
C TYR A 44 -22.76 11.47 -25.25
N LYS A 45 -23.60 12.48 -25.03
CA LYS A 45 -25.03 12.39 -25.30
C LYS A 45 -25.28 12.42 -26.80
N GLU A 46 -26.47 11.98 -27.22
CA GLU A 46 -26.92 11.98 -28.61
C GLU A 46 -26.81 13.36 -29.29
N HIS A 47 -27.01 14.46 -28.56
CA HIS A 47 -26.84 15.80 -29.12
C HIS A 47 -25.36 16.24 -29.25
N ASN A 48 -24.42 15.51 -28.63
CA ASN A 48 -22.98 15.72 -28.73
C ASN A 48 -22.28 14.72 -29.65
N CYS A 49 -22.89 13.56 -29.92
CA CYS A 49 -22.30 12.46 -30.71
C CYS A 49 -23.21 12.06 -31.88
N GLY A 50 -22.66 11.97 -33.09
CA GLY A 50 -23.41 11.56 -34.27
C GLY A 50 -22.61 11.65 -35.56
N ALA A 51 -23.11 11.01 -36.62
CA ALA A 51 -22.49 11.08 -37.93
C ALA A 51 -22.41 12.54 -38.43
N GLY A 52 -21.23 12.96 -38.90
CA GLY A 52 -20.99 14.32 -39.41
C GLY A 52 -20.56 15.36 -38.36
N PHE A 53 -20.30 14.94 -37.12
CA PHE A 53 -19.85 15.83 -36.05
C PHE A 53 -18.34 16.12 -36.16
N THR A 54 -17.85 17.11 -35.40
CA THR A 54 -16.55 17.72 -35.69
C THR A 54 -15.35 16.85 -35.30
N SER A 55 -15.44 16.08 -34.20
CA SER A 55 -14.40 15.15 -33.76
C SER A 55 -14.94 14.11 -32.79
N ASN A 56 -14.29 12.95 -32.73
CA ASN A 56 -14.60 11.83 -31.82
C ASN A 56 -16.08 11.41 -31.82
N CYS A 57 -16.71 11.40 -32.99
CA CYS A 57 -18.17 11.35 -33.14
C CYS A 57 -18.86 10.10 -32.59
N ASP A 58 -18.09 9.03 -32.36
CA ASP A 58 -18.50 7.73 -31.85
C ASP A 58 -18.03 7.46 -30.41
N ALA A 59 -17.44 8.46 -29.75
CA ALA A 59 -16.96 8.33 -28.39
C ALA A 59 -18.09 7.92 -27.43
N LYS A 60 -17.74 7.09 -26.45
CA LYS A 60 -18.67 6.55 -25.46
C LYS A 60 -18.29 7.00 -24.06
N ALA A 61 -19.31 7.17 -23.22
CA ALA A 61 -19.13 7.58 -21.85
C ALA A 61 -18.45 6.49 -21.02
N MET A 62 -17.87 6.88 -19.88
CA MET A 62 -17.22 5.94 -18.96
C MET A 62 -18.24 5.06 -18.22
N CYS A 63 -19.45 5.56 -18.03
CA CYS A 63 -20.53 4.89 -17.32
C CYS A 63 -21.91 5.32 -17.83
N GLY A 64 -22.94 4.60 -17.40
CA GLY A 64 -24.31 4.99 -17.62
C GLY A 64 -24.86 4.60 -18.98
N ILE A 65 -26.02 5.15 -19.32
CA ILE A 65 -26.76 4.80 -20.55
C ILE A 65 -26.00 5.14 -21.84
N ASP A 66 -25.00 6.03 -21.76
CA ASP A 66 -24.18 6.47 -22.88
C ASP A 66 -22.84 5.72 -22.97
N SER A 67 -22.60 4.73 -22.10
CA SER A 67 -21.45 3.83 -22.21
C SER A 67 -21.56 2.93 -23.43
N ALA A 68 -20.48 2.22 -23.78
CA ALA A 68 -20.43 1.37 -24.98
C ALA A 68 -21.52 0.27 -25.00
N ASP A 69 -21.87 -0.26 -23.82
CA ASP A 69 -22.92 -1.26 -23.61
C ASP A 69 -24.24 -0.66 -23.08
N GLY A 70 -24.28 0.66 -22.84
CA GLY A 70 -25.38 1.37 -22.18
C GLY A 70 -25.66 0.92 -20.74
N ALA A 71 -24.75 0.15 -20.14
CA ALA A 71 -24.96 -0.55 -18.87
C ALA A 71 -23.77 -0.42 -17.88
N THR A 72 -22.69 0.26 -18.25
CA THR A 72 -21.44 0.23 -17.49
C THR A 72 -21.57 1.02 -16.18
N PRO A 73 -21.34 0.41 -15.00
CA PRO A 73 -21.27 1.12 -13.73
C PRO A 73 -19.88 1.71 -13.49
N CYS A 74 -19.80 2.69 -12.60
CA CYS A 74 -18.53 3.17 -12.08
C CYS A 74 -17.92 2.19 -11.05
N GLY A 75 -16.62 1.98 -11.13
CA GLY A 75 -15.87 1.19 -10.14
C GLY A 75 -15.89 1.83 -8.75
N LEU A 76 -15.69 1.00 -7.72
CA LEU A 76 -15.64 1.42 -6.30
C LEU A 76 -16.85 2.27 -5.86
N ASN A 77 -18.03 2.00 -6.45
CA ASN A 77 -19.29 2.71 -6.21
C ASN A 77 -19.26 4.23 -6.44
N PHE A 78 -18.35 4.73 -7.29
CA PHE A 78 -18.32 6.16 -7.64
C PHE A 78 -19.65 6.61 -8.24
N CYS A 79 -19.91 7.90 -8.20
CA CYS A 79 -21.08 8.46 -8.86
C CYS A 79 -20.88 8.47 -10.36
N CYS A 80 -21.91 8.02 -11.11
CA CYS A 80 -21.97 8.21 -12.54
C CYS A 80 -22.72 9.52 -12.83
N SER A 81 -22.00 10.56 -13.25
CA SER A 81 -22.59 11.86 -13.54
C SER A 81 -23.65 11.78 -14.64
N TYR A 82 -24.50 12.80 -14.75
CA TYR A 82 -25.48 12.90 -15.83
C TYR A 82 -24.85 12.69 -17.21
N TYR A 83 -23.63 13.19 -17.42
CA TYR A 83 -22.89 13.10 -18.68
C TYR A 83 -22.08 11.81 -18.84
N GLY A 84 -22.19 10.85 -17.91
CA GLY A 84 -21.54 9.54 -17.98
C GLY A 84 -20.08 9.55 -17.57
N TRP A 85 -19.74 10.39 -16.58
CA TRP A 85 -18.41 10.45 -15.96
C TRP A 85 -18.43 9.88 -14.54
N CYS A 86 -17.49 8.99 -14.23
CA CYS A 86 -17.26 8.51 -12.87
C CYS A 86 -16.45 9.50 -12.04
N GLY A 87 -16.92 9.82 -10.84
CA GLY A 87 -16.16 10.64 -9.90
C GLY A 87 -16.72 10.66 -8.48
N THR A 88 -16.06 11.43 -7.62
CA THR A 88 -16.29 11.48 -6.16
C THR A 88 -16.61 12.87 -5.64
N GLU A 89 -17.07 13.76 -6.53
CA GLU A 89 -17.37 15.16 -6.21
C GLU A 89 -18.82 15.50 -6.54
N ASP A 90 -19.29 16.64 -6.03
CA ASP A 90 -20.67 17.09 -6.19
C ASP A 90 -21.11 17.15 -7.66
N VAL A 91 -20.19 17.53 -8.54
CA VAL A 91 -20.43 17.56 -9.99
C VAL A 91 -20.73 16.17 -10.60
N HIS A 92 -20.37 15.10 -9.90
CA HIS A 92 -20.66 13.74 -10.30
C HIS A 92 -21.91 13.19 -9.60
N CYS A 93 -22.09 13.51 -8.31
CA CYS A 93 -23.11 12.88 -7.47
C CYS A 93 -24.46 13.62 -7.43
N TYR A 94 -24.48 14.95 -7.62
CA TYR A 94 -25.68 15.74 -7.39
C TYR A 94 -26.16 16.49 -8.64
N ASP A 95 -25.55 17.62 -8.96
CA ASP A 95 -25.94 18.45 -10.10
C ASP A 95 -24.71 19.21 -10.62
N PRO A 96 -24.06 18.74 -11.70
CA PRO A 96 -22.85 19.37 -12.23
C PRO A 96 -23.03 20.83 -12.61
N GLU A 97 -24.22 21.23 -13.06
CA GLU A 97 -24.37 22.52 -13.74
C GLU A 97 -25.77 23.13 -13.53
N PRO A 98 -25.97 23.92 -12.45
CA PRO A 98 -27.25 24.60 -12.17
C PRO A 98 -27.74 25.49 -13.32
N GLN A 99 -26.82 25.92 -14.18
CA GLN A 99 -27.04 26.77 -15.35
C GLN A 99 -27.79 26.08 -16.50
N TYR A 100 -27.84 24.75 -16.57
CA TYR A 100 -28.55 23.98 -17.61
C TYR A 100 -29.78 23.22 -17.07
N GLY A 101 -30.20 23.51 -15.83
CA GLY A 101 -31.28 22.80 -15.14
C GLY A 101 -30.77 21.60 -14.33
N LYS A 102 -31.69 20.81 -13.75
CA LYS A 102 -31.32 19.65 -12.93
C LYS A 102 -30.72 18.54 -13.79
N THR A 103 -29.44 18.27 -13.63
CA THR A 103 -28.69 17.20 -14.31
C THR A 103 -28.30 16.09 -13.32
N PRO A 104 -29.26 15.27 -12.84
CA PRO A 104 -29.00 14.32 -11.77
C PRO A 104 -28.03 13.21 -12.19
N CYS A 105 -27.26 12.72 -11.22
CA CYS A 105 -26.49 11.48 -11.34
C CYS A 105 -27.34 10.31 -11.86
N GLN A 106 -26.75 9.47 -12.71
CA GLN A 106 -27.41 8.32 -13.32
C GLN A 106 -27.51 7.17 -12.31
N LYS A 107 -28.72 6.96 -11.76
CA LYS A 107 -29.01 5.88 -10.82
C LYS A 107 -28.81 4.51 -11.46
N GLY A 108 -28.30 3.56 -10.68
CA GLY A 108 -28.02 2.18 -11.14
C GLY A 108 -26.61 1.98 -11.71
N PHE A 109 -25.85 3.05 -11.90
CA PHE A 109 -24.48 3.02 -12.43
C PHE A 109 -23.42 3.46 -11.40
N GLY A 110 -23.80 3.53 -10.12
CA GLY A 110 -23.01 4.08 -9.03
C GLY A 110 -23.84 4.41 -7.80
N SER A 111 -23.23 5.03 -6.78
CA SER A 111 -23.91 5.37 -5.52
C SER A 111 -24.82 6.60 -5.60
N CYS A 112 -24.58 7.55 -6.52
CA CYS A 112 -25.23 8.87 -6.57
C CYS A 112 -25.33 9.56 -5.20
N GLN A 113 -24.37 9.27 -4.33
CA GLN A 113 -24.29 9.74 -2.96
C GLN A 113 -22.83 10.10 -2.68
N MET A 114 -22.62 11.22 -1.98
CA MET A 114 -21.31 11.56 -1.47
C MET A 114 -21.05 10.84 -0.14
N TYR A 115 -19.84 10.31 -0.01
CA TYR A 115 -19.33 9.77 1.25
C TYR A 115 -18.28 10.73 1.80
N PRO A 116 -18.54 11.37 2.95
CA PRO A 116 -17.54 12.24 3.55
C PRO A 116 -16.33 11.42 4.00
N SER A 117 -15.14 12.03 3.95
CA SER A 117 -13.97 11.43 4.56
C SER A 117 -14.21 11.24 6.08
N PRO A 118 -13.72 10.14 6.67
CA PRO A 118 -13.81 9.91 8.10
C PRO A 118 -13.14 11.02 8.90
N SER A 119 -13.61 11.23 10.13
CA SER A 119 -13.04 12.24 11.03
C SER A 119 -13.01 11.74 12.49
N CYS A 120 -11.85 11.87 13.13
CA CYS A 120 -11.59 11.49 14.52
C CYS A 120 -10.93 12.64 15.28
N SER A 121 -11.08 12.65 16.61
CA SER A 121 -10.50 13.66 17.52
C SER A 121 -8.98 13.50 17.72
N GLY A 122 -8.23 13.23 16.66
CA GLY A 122 -6.76 13.17 16.65
C GLY A 122 -6.15 11.89 17.25
N ARG A 123 -6.87 10.76 17.27
CA ARG A 123 -6.35 9.45 17.71
C ARG A 123 -6.52 8.42 16.61
N SER A 124 -5.52 7.55 16.42
CA SER A 124 -5.63 6.39 15.52
C SER A 124 -6.76 5.45 15.95
N ALA A 125 -7.47 4.86 14.98
CA ALA A 125 -8.58 3.94 15.25
C ALA A 125 -8.15 2.52 15.64
N SER A 126 -6.86 2.17 15.51
CA SER A 126 -6.37 0.80 15.80
C SER A 126 -5.21 0.74 16.80
N THR A 127 -5.21 1.66 17.78
CA THR A 127 -4.12 1.86 18.79
C THR A 127 -2.80 2.41 18.22
N GLY A 128 -2.77 2.80 16.95
CA GLY A 128 -1.60 3.40 16.31
C GLY A 128 -0.65 2.38 15.69
N ARG A 129 -1.14 1.52 14.78
CA ARG A 129 -0.28 0.57 14.04
C ARG A 129 0.82 1.33 13.30
N ARG A 130 2.06 0.85 13.41
CA ARG A 130 3.23 1.32 12.66
C ARG A 130 3.91 0.13 12.01
N VAL A 131 3.83 0.08 10.69
CA VAL A 131 4.39 -0.98 9.85
C VAL A 131 5.62 -0.42 9.15
N GLY A 132 6.77 -1.06 9.28
CA GLY A 132 7.99 -0.66 8.59
C GLY A 132 8.47 -1.72 7.61
N TYR A 133 8.78 -1.32 6.38
CA TYR A 133 9.37 -2.19 5.36
C TYR A 133 10.90 -2.14 5.47
N TYR A 134 11.55 -3.30 5.46
CA TYR A 134 13.00 -3.46 5.38
C TYR A 134 13.38 -4.01 4.01
N GLN A 135 14.24 -3.29 3.28
CA GLN A 135 14.70 -3.67 1.94
C GLN A 135 15.86 -4.66 2.03
N GLY A 136 15.65 -5.95 1.73
CA GLY A 136 16.70 -6.98 1.76
C GLY A 136 17.91 -6.63 0.90
N TRP A 137 17.64 -6.14 -0.32
CA TRP A 137 18.69 -5.77 -1.27
C TRP A 137 19.58 -4.60 -0.83
N ASN A 138 19.19 -3.83 0.20
CA ASN A 138 19.98 -2.68 0.65
C ASN A 138 21.42 -3.06 1.05
N VAL A 139 21.61 -4.24 1.65
CA VAL A 139 22.94 -4.70 2.10
C VAL A 139 23.80 -5.23 0.96
N HIS A 140 23.18 -5.64 -0.16
CA HIS A 140 23.89 -6.19 -1.30
C HIS A 140 24.20 -5.10 -2.33
N ASP A 141 23.19 -4.30 -2.69
CA ASP A 141 23.22 -3.47 -3.90
C ASP A 141 23.71 -2.03 -3.66
N ARG A 142 23.52 -1.47 -2.45
CA ARG A 142 23.95 -0.09 -2.18
C ARG A 142 25.47 0.05 -2.17
N LYS A 143 25.98 1.21 -2.59
CA LYS A 143 27.43 1.51 -2.54
C LYS A 143 27.91 1.80 -1.11
N CYS A 144 27.10 2.50 -0.35
CA CYS A 144 27.30 2.87 1.05
C CYS A 144 25.96 2.84 1.78
N ASP A 145 25.91 3.28 3.05
CA ASP A 145 24.67 3.30 3.84
C ASP A 145 23.90 1.96 3.85
N LYS A 146 24.66 0.87 3.86
CA LYS A 146 24.17 -0.49 4.08
C LYS A 146 23.74 -0.62 5.54
N VAL A 147 22.56 -1.20 5.75
CA VAL A 147 21.98 -1.37 7.08
C VAL A 147 21.49 -2.81 7.18
N SER A 148 22.13 -3.61 8.04
CA SER A 148 21.67 -4.98 8.32
C SER A 148 20.38 -4.96 9.16
N PRO A 149 19.64 -6.09 9.25
CA PRO A 149 18.41 -6.14 10.04
C PRO A 149 18.64 -5.72 11.51
N SER A 150 19.74 -6.18 12.11
CA SER A 150 20.09 -5.86 13.51
C SER A 150 20.40 -4.38 13.78
N GLN A 151 20.63 -3.57 12.74
CA GLN A 151 20.92 -2.14 12.85
C GLN A 151 19.68 -1.26 12.69
N ILE A 152 18.51 -1.83 12.36
CA ILE A 152 17.30 -1.04 12.14
C ILE A 152 16.68 -0.58 13.46
N ASN A 153 16.22 0.67 13.51
CA ASN A 153 15.51 1.17 14.67
C ASN A 153 14.07 0.64 14.67
N ILE A 154 13.81 -0.36 15.53
CA ILE A 154 12.49 -0.98 15.71
C ILE A 154 11.61 -0.27 16.75
N LYS A 155 12.10 0.81 17.39
CA LYS A 155 11.36 1.46 18.47
C LYS A 155 10.05 2.05 17.94
N GLY A 156 8.94 1.66 18.58
CA GLY A 156 7.60 2.12 18.23
C GLY A 156 6.97 1.39 17.04
N LEU A 157 7.69 0.49 16.37
CA LEU A 157 7.09 -0.37 15.36
C LEU A 157 6.21 -1.43 16.01
N THR A 158 5.09 -1.70 15.35
CA THR A 158 4.20 -2.84 15.66
C THR A 158 4.46 -4.00 14.73
N HIS A 159 4.85 -3.71 13.48
CA HIS A 159 5.13 -4.72 12.46
C HIS A 159 6.40 -4.32 11.69
N LEU A 160 7.26 -5.30 11.42
CA LEU A 160 8.44 -5.19 10.57
C LEU A 160 8.32 -6.17 9.41
N PHE A 161 8.31 -5.67 8.18
CA PHE A 161 8.15 -6.49 6.98
C PHE A 161 9.49 -6.68 6.28
N TRP A 162 9.90 -7.93 6.06
CA TRP A 162 10.97 -8.24 5.12
C TRP A 162 10.48 -8.03 3.69
N SER A 163 11.20 -7.22 2.90
CA SER A 163 10.88 -6.90 1.51
C SER A 163 12.07 -7.28 0.62
N PHE A 164 11.96 -8.19 -0.33
CA PHE A 164 10.80 -9.05 -0.63
C PHE A 164 11.23 -10.50 -0.74
N VAL A 165 10.24 -11.38 -0.74
CA VAL A 165 10.35 -12.70 -1.37
C VAL A 165 9.53 -12.73 -2.64
N PHE A 166 9.92 -13.58 -3.57
CA PHE A 166 9.22 -13.83 -4.82
C PHE A 166 8.50 -15.18 -4.72
N PHE A 167 7.83 -15.57 -5.80
CA PHE A 167 7.37 -16.94 -6.00
C PHE A 167 7.58 -17.37 -7.44
N HIS A 168 7.91 -18.64 -7.61
CA HIS A 168 8.27 -19.19 -8.91
C HIS A 168 7.09 -19.14 -9.89
N PRO A 169 7.25 -18.67 -11.14
CA PRO A 169 6.14 -18.41 -12.07
C PRO A 169 5.24 -19.59 -12.39
N THR A 170 5.77 -20.82 -12.36
CA THR A 170 5.02 -22.04 -12.70
C THR A 170 4.60 -22.89 -11.49
N THR A 171 5.47 -23.04 -10.49
CA THR A 171 5.20 -23.90 -9.32
C THR A 171 4.47 -23.13 -8.21
N TYR A 172 4.57 -21.79 -8.23
CA TYR A 172 4.09 -20.87 -7.20
C TYR A 172 4.72 -21.08 -5.82
N ALA A 173 5.87 -21.75 -5.77
CA ALA A 173 6.66 -21.89 -4.55
C ALA A 173 7.33 -20.56 -4.19
N ILE A 174 7.30 -20.17 -2.91
CA ILE A 174 8.02 -18.99 -2.41
C ILE A 174 9.52 -19.21 -2.60
N GLU A 175 10.20 -18.17 -3.07
CA GLU A 175 11.64 -18.18 -3.30
C GLU A 175 12.27 -16.84 -2.91
N PRO A 176 13.55 -16.84 -2.50
CA PRO A 176 14.24 -15.61 -2.17
C PRO A 176 14.38 -14.71 -3.40
N MET A 177 14.22 -13.40 -3.22
CA MET A 177 14.48 -12.43 -4.30
C MET A 177 15.97 -12.44 -4.70
N ASN A 178 16.86 -12.64 -3.73
CA ASN A 178 18.28 -12.85 -3.94
C ASN A 178 18.76 -14.10 -3.19
N ALA A 179 19.59 -14.94 -3.81
CA ALA A 179 20.12 -16.16 -3.18
C ALA A 179 20.90 -15.92 -1.87
N ALA A 180 21.37 -14.69 -1.61
CA ALA A 180 22.04 -14.29 -0.38
C ALA A 180 21.08 -13.86 0.75
N ASP A 181 19.78 -13.75 0.48
CA ASP A 181 18.78 -13.31 1.45
C ASP A 181 18.49 -14.28 2.61
N PRO A 182 18.46 -15.62 2.42
CA PRO A 182 17.97 -16.55 3.45
C PRO A 182 18.60 -16.43 4.85
N PRO A 183 19.92 -16.19 5.00
CA PRO A 183 20.51 -15.94 6.31
C PRO A 183 19.91 -14.74 7.05
N MET A 184 19.47 -13.70 6.34
CA MET A 184 18.90 -12.50 6.96
C MET A 184 17.46 -12.67 7.41
N TYR A 185 16.73 -13.67 6.92
CA TYR A 185 15.35 -13.92 7.36
C TYR A 185 15.28 -14.18 8.86
N CYS A 186 16.16 -15.04 9.38
CA CYS A 186 16.25 -15.27 10.83
C CYS A 186 16.71 -14.02 11.58
N GLU A 187 17.59 -13.19 11.00
CA GLU A 187 18.01 -11.95 11.66
C GLU A 187 16.84 -11.00 11.90
N VAL A 188 15.92 -10.90 10.93
CA VAL A 188 14.69 -10.11 11.04
C VAL A 188 13.75 -10.72 12.07
N THR A 189 13.46 -12.02 11.98
CA THR A 189 12.48 -12.65 12.88
C THR A 189 12.98 -12.70 14.33
N ASN A 190 14.29 -12.72 14.55
CA ASN A 190 14.89 -12.56 15.88
C ASN A 190 14.69 -11.16 16.52
N LEU A 191 14.25 -10.15 15.75
CA LEU A 191 13.91 -8.83 16.30
C LEU A 191 12.54 -8.81 17.00
N ALA A 192 11.71 -9.84 16.82
CA ALA A 192 10.36 -9.98 17.38
C ALA A 192 10.38 -10.00 18.92
N THR A 193 10.48 -8.81 19.52
CA THR A 193 10.54 -8.58 20.95
C THR A 193 9.54 -7.49 21.34
N ASN A 194 9.02 -7.54 22.57
CA ASN A 194 8.07 -6.54 23.10
C ASN A 194 6.80 -6.34 22.24
N GLY A 195 6.29 -7.42 21.63
CA GLY A 195 5.07 -7.38 20.81
C GLY A 195 5.27 -6.92 19.37
N LEU A 196 6.51 -6.72 18.91
CA LEU A 196 6.80 -6.54 17.47
C LEU A 196 6.51 -7.84 16.72
N GLU A 197 5.68 -7.74 15.68
CA GLU A 197 5.47 -8.81 14.71
C GLU A 197 6.44 -8.66 13.52
N THR A 198 6.98 -9.77 13.05
CA THR A 198 7.87 -9.81 11.89
C THR A 198 7.19 -10.61 10.77
N TRP A 199 6.90 -9.95 9.66
CA TRP A 199 6.16 -10.53 8.55
C TRP A 199 7.02 -10.54 7.28
N VAL A 200 6.62 -11.34 6.30
CA VAL A 200 7.24 -11.40 4.98
C VAL A 200 6.35 -10.71 3.94
N ALA A 201 6.90 -9.81 3.13
CA ALA A 201 6.21 -9.22 1.99
C ALA A 201 6.55 -9.97 0.70
N VAL A 202 5.52 -10.34 -0.06
CA VAL A 202 5.64 -11.08 -1.33
C VAL A 202 5.35 -10.15 -2.49
N GLY A 203 6.24 -10.07 -3.48
CA GLY A 203 6.06 -9.27 -4.69
C GLY A 203 6.93 -8.02 -4.74
N GLY A 204 6.27 -6.85 -4.85
CA GLY A 204 6.90 -5.55 -5.04
C GLY A 204 7.09 -5.18 -6.53
N TRP A 205 7.43 -3.91 -6.78
CA TRP A 205 7.54 -3.35 -8.13
C TRP A 205 8.33 -4.20 -9.14
N SER A 206 9.49 -4.75 -8.79
CA SER A 206 10.30 -5.51 -9.77
C SER A 206 9.76 -6.91 -10.09
N PHE A 207 8.79 -7.42 -9.31
CA PHE A 207 8.24 -8.76 -9.52
C PHE A 207 7.51 -8.88 -10.87
N SER A 208 6.82 -7.84 -11.30
CA SER A 208 6.10 -7.84 -12.59
C SER A 208 6.82 -7.06 -13.68
N ASP A 209 8.15 -6.86 -13.54
CA ASP A 209 8.95 -6.36 -14.65
C ASP A 209 8.97 -7.36 -15.81
N PRO A 210 9.22 -6.91 -17.06
CA PRO A 210 9.29 -7.79 -18.21
C PRO A 210 10.31 -8.93 -18.01
N GLY A 211 9.83 -10.18 -18.11
CA GLY A 211 10.62 -11.39 -17.87
C GLY A 211 9.71 -12.56 -17.47
N ASP A 212 10.31 -13.59 -16.86
CA ASP A 212 9.62 -14.83 -16.50
C ASP A 212 8.50 -14.62 -15.47
N TYR A 213 8.59 -13.58 -14.65
CA TYR A 213 7.61 -13.26 -13.59
C TYR A 213 6.48 -12.34 -14.04
N HIS A 214 6.54 -11.81 -15.26
CA HIS A 214 5.66 -10.75 -15.74
C HIS A 214 4.16 -11.09 -15.64
N THR A 215 3.77 -12.36 -15.79
CA THR A 215 2.37 -12.84 -15.66
C THR A 215 2.10 -13.63 -14.38
N ALA A 216 3.12 -13.83 -13.53
CA ALA A 216 3.09 -14.83 -12.46
C ALA A 216 1.99 -14.58 -11.43
N TRP A 217 1.72 -13.32 -11.06
CA TRP A 217 0.59 -12.96 -10.18
C TRP A 217 -0.76 -13.36 -10.78
N SER A 218 -1.04 -12.91 -12.00
CA SER A 218 -2.30 -13.18 -12.68
C SER A 218 -2.51 -14.69 -12.88
N ASP A 219 -1.47 -15.43 -13.25
CA ASP A 219 -1.53 -16.88 -13.48
C ASP A 219 -1.76 -17.67 -12.18
N MET A 220 -1.04 -17.32 -11.10
CA MET A 220 -1.20 -17.94 -9.79
C MET A 220 -2.62 -17.72 -9.25
N CYS A 221 -3.12 -16.49 -9.35
CA CYS A 221 -4.39 -16.09 -8.76
C CYS A 221 -5.61 -16.68 -9.51
N ALA A 222 -5.49 -16.90 -10.82
CA ALA A 222 -6.59 -17.29 -11.71
C ALA A 222 -7.24 -18.65 -11.40
N THR A 223 -6.56 -19.55 -10.70
CA THR A 223 -7.08 -20.90 -10.42
C THR A 223 -7.00 -21.27 -8.95
N ALA A 224 -7.99 -22.01 -8.44
CA ALA A 224 -7.97 -22.51 -7.06
C ALA A 224 -6.74 -23.38 -6.76
N SER A 225 -6.25 -24.14 -7.76
CA SER A 225 -5.02 -24.94 -7.62
C SER A 225 -3.78 -24.06 -7.51
N GLY A 226 -3.67 -23.00 -8.31
CA GLY A 226 -2.56 -22.04 -8.24
C GLY A 226 -2.50 -21.35 -6.89
N ARG A 227 -3.64 -20.82 -6.43
CA ARG A 227 -3.78 -20.22 -5.09
C ARG A 227 -3.42 -21.20 -3.99
N ALA A 228 -3.93 -22.44 -4.01
CA ALA A 228 -3.63 -23.43 -2.99
C ALA A 228 -2.12 -23.78 -2.91
N LYS A 229 -1.43 -23.90 -4.05
CA LYS A 229 0.02 -24.13 -4.10
C LYS A 229 0.80 -22.98 -3.47
N PHE A 230 0.47 -21.75 -3.87
CA PHE A 230 1.07 -20.54 -3.31
C PHE A 230 0.88 -20.46 -1.79
N ILE A 231 -0.36 -20.61 -1.32
CA ILE A 231 -0.71 -20.54 0.10
C ILE A 231 0.06 -21.59 0.90
N THR A 232 0.12 -22.83 0.40
CA THR A 232 0.85 -23.92 1.06
C THR A 232 2.33 -23.62 1.15
N SER A 233 2.93 -23.14 0.06
CA SER A 233 4.35 -22.80 0.06
C SER A 233 4.68 -21.62 0.98
N LEU A 234 3.79 -20.62 1.05
CA LEU A 234 3.98 -19.46 1.92
C LEU A 234 3.89 -19.84 3.39
N ILE A 235 2.95 -20.72 3.77
CA ILE A 235 2.88 -21.26 5.13
C ILE A 235 4.18 -21.99 5.48
N SER A 236 4.68 -22.87 4.61
CA SER A 236 5.94 -23.57 4.83
C SER A 236 7.12 -22.61 5.02
N PHE A 237 7.20 -21.56 4.19
CA PHE A 237 8.25 -20.55 4.31
C PHE A 237 8.15 -19.77 5.63
N MET A 238 6.95 -19.38 6.04
CA MET A 238 6.76 -18.68 7.33
C MET A 238 7.09 -19.59 8.52
N ASP A 239 6.73 -20.87 8.46
CA ASP A 239 7.07 -21.88 9.48
C ASP A 239 8.59 -22.10 9.56
N GLU A 240 9.29 -22.16 8.43
CA GLU A 240 10.74 -22.35 8.35
C GLU A 240 11.52 -21.18 8.96
N TYR A 241 11.13 -19.95 8.58
CA TYR A 241 11.87 -18.74 8.95
C TYR A 241 11.32 -17.99 10.17
N GLY A 242 10.23 -18.47 10.76
CA GLY A 242 9.64 -17.90 11.97
C GLY A 242 8.88 -16.58 11.74
N PHE A 243 8.38 -16.34 10.52
CA PHE A 243 7.53 -15.19 10.24
C PHE A 243 6.12 -15.39 10.86
N THR A 244 5.54 -14.30 11.32
CA THR A 244 4.25 -14.28 12.04
C THR A 244 3.09 -13.77 11.19
N GLY A 245 3.37 -13.39 9.95
CA GLY A 245 2.38 -12.89 9.00
C GLY A 245 2.96 -12.67 7.62
N ALA A 246 2.08 -12.39 6.67
CA ALA A 246 2.43 -12.12 5.28
C ALA A 246 1.74 -10.86 4.77
N ASN A 247 2.45 -10.12 3.92
CA ASN A 247 1.91 -9.03 3.13
C ASN A 247 1.93 -9.40 1.64
N LEU A 248 0.82 -9.22 0.95
CA LEU A 248 0.77 -9.32 -0.51
C LEU A 248 1.02 -7.93 -1.12
N ASP A 249 2.02 -7.83 -1.99
CA ASP A 249 2.38 -6.59 -2.68
C ASP A 249 2.36 -6.81 -4.21
N TRP A 250 1.15 -7.00 -4.75
CA TRP A 250 0.93 -7.16 -6.19
C TRP A 250 0.74 -5.79 -6.85
N GLU A 251 1.73 -5.40 -7.64
CA GLU A 251 1.72 -4.15 -8.41
C GLU A 251 1.58 -4.42 -9.93
N TYR A 252 0.43 -4.23 -10.58
CA TYR A 252 -0.91 -4.09 -10.00
C TYR A 252 -1.90 -5.05 -10.70
N PRO A 253 -2.86 -5.63 -9.97
CA PRO A 253 -3.93 -6.45 -10.56
C PRO A 253 -4.69 -5.63 -11.61
N GLY A 254 -4.99 -6.25 -12.76
CA GLY A 254 -5.72 -5.60 -13.85
C GLY A 254 -4.96 -4.52 -14.64
N ASP A 255 -3.73 -4.16 -14.30
CA ASP A 255 -2.93 -3.25 -15.11
C ASP A 255 -2.31 -3.97 -16.32
N ALA A 256 -2.85 -3.69 -17.52
CA ALA A 256 -2.39 -4.28 -18.76
C ALA A 256 -0.90 -3.99 -19.07
N LYS A 257 -0.34 -2.85 -18.63
CA LYS A 257 1.09 -2.54 -18.81
C LYS A 257 1.99 -3.52 -18.05
N ARG A 258 1.45 -4.13 -16.99
CA ARG A 258 2.11 -5.09 -16.10
C ARG A 258 1.49 -6.49 -16.20
N ARG A 259 0.80 -6.76 -17.31
CA ARG A 259 0.11 -8.03 -17.65
C ARG A 259 -0.95 -8.49 -16.64
N GLY A 260 -1.52 -7.54 -15.89
CA GLY A 260 -2.77 -7.75 -15.19
C GLY A 260 -3.92 -8.02 -16.16
N ARG A 261 -4.92 -8.76 -15.69
CA ARG A 261 -6.15 -9.14 -16.39
C ARG A 261 -7.38 -8.61 -15.64
N PRO A 262 -8.49 -8.29 -16.33
CA PRO A 262 -9.69 -7.75 -15.67
C PRO A 262 -10.22 -8.61 -14.51
N GLU A 263 -10.12 -9.93 -14.61
CA GLU A 263 -10.56 -10.89 -13.60
C GLU A 263 -9.69 -10.93 -12.34
N ASP A 264 -8.50 -10.30 -12.34
CA ASP A 264 -7.57 -10.29 -11.21
C ASP A 264 -8.20 -9.74 -9.94
N ALA A 265 -9.07 -8.73 -10.06
CA ALA A 265 -9.73 -8.11 -8.92
C ALA A 265 -10.60 -9.11 -8.14
N ASP A 266 -11.33 -9.98 -8.85
CA ASP A 266 -12.15 -11.04 -8.23
C ASP A 266 -11.28 -12.20 -7.74
N ASN A 267 -10.26 -12.58 -8.50
CA ASN A 267 -9.35 -13.64 -8.11
C ASN A 267 -8.56 -13.29 -6.84
N LEU A 268 -8.17 -12.02 -6.67
CA LEU A 268 -7.47 -11.56 -5.47
C LEU A 268 -8.36 -11.66 -4.23
N VAL A 269 -9.67 -11.40 -4.34
CA VAL A 269 -10.63 -11.63 -3.24
C VAL A 269 -10.67 -13.11 -2.86
N LEU A 270 -10.68 -14.01 -3.84
CA LEU A 270 -10.63 -15.45 -3.59
C LEU A 270 -9.32 -15.86 -2.90
N LEU A 271 -8.18 -15.31 -3.35
CA LEU A 271 -6.88 -15.57 -2.75
C LEU A 271 -6.84 -15.17 -1.27
N VAL A 272 -7.19 -13.93 -0.93
CA VAL A 272 -7.12 -13.47 0.46
C VAL A 272 -8.12 -14.21 1.36
N LYS A 273 -9.29 -14.58 0.84
CA LYS A 273 -10.27 -15.41 1.55
C LYS A 273 -9.72 -16.81 1.85
N GLU A 274 -9.12 -17.47 0.87
CA GLU A 274 -8.51 -18.79 1.02
C GLU A 274 -7.29 -18.74 1.96
N MET A 275 -6.48 -17.68 1.87
CA MET A 275 -5.37 -17.43 2.80
C MET A 275 -5.84 -17.29 4.23
N LYS A 276 -6.86 -16.47 4.51
CA LYS A 276 -7.40 -16.29 5.87
C LYS A 276 -7.85 -17.62 6.47
N ALA A 277 -8.54 -18.43 5.66
CA ALA A 277 -8.98 -19.77 6.08
C ALA A 277 -7.80 -20.70 6.37
N ALA A 278 -6.80 -20.75 5.47
CA ALA A 278 -5.64 -21.61 5.61
C ALA A 278 -4.70 -21.20 6.75
N PHE A 279 -4.58 -19.89 7.02
CA PHE A 279 -3.80 -19.38 8.13
C PHE A 279 -4.41 -19.75 9.48
N GLY A 280 -5.75 -19.89 9.55
CA GLY A 280 -6.44 -20.40 10.74
C GLY A 280 -6.18 -19.61 12.02
N GLY A 281 -5.87 -18.31 11.88
CA GLY A 281 -5.47 -17.44 12.98
C GLY A 281 -4.03 -17.60 13.47
N ARG A 282 -3.21 -18.46 12.83
CA ARG A 282 -1.78 -18.61 13.17
C ARG A 282 -0.90 -17.48 12.65
N TYR A 283 -1.29 -16.86 11.53
CA TYR A 283 -0.54 -15.79 10.90
C TYR A 283 -1.43 -14.59 10.59
N GLY A 284 -0.84 -13.41 10.66
CA GLY A 284 -1.42 -12.18 10.14
C GLY A 284 -1.38 -12.12 8.62
N LEU A 285 -2.31 -11.37 8.04
CA LEU A 285 -2.41 -11.13 6.60
C LEU A 285 -2.70 -9.66 6.32
N SER A 286 -1.87 -9.03 5.49
CA SER A 286 -2.14 -7.71 4.91
C SER A 286 -2.00 -7.69 3.40
N LEU A 287 -2.48 -6.61 2.82
CA LEU A 287 -2.36 -6.30 1.40
C LEU A 287 -1.87 -4.86 1.24
N THR A 288 -0.95 -4.64 0.32
CA THR A 288 -0.61 -3.30 -0.15
C THR A 288 -1.61 -2.86 -1.23
N LEU A 289 -2.21 -1.68 -1.04
CA LEU A 289 -3.11 -1.03 -2.00
C LEU A 289 -2.37 0.04 -2.79
N ALA A 290 -2.83 0.23 -4.03
CA ALA A 290 -2.28 1.24 -4.92
C ALA A 290 -2.58 2.67 -4.48
N LEU A 291 -1.76 3.61 -4.98
CA LEU A 291 -1.71 5.01 -4.58
C LEU A 291 -2.88 5.89 -5.04
N ASP A 292 -3.59 5.45 -6.09
CA ASP A 292 -4.61 6.23 -6.77
C ASP A 292 -5.75 5.34 -7.28
N TYR A 293 -6.83 5.98 -7.71
CA TYR A 293 -7.99 5.28 -8.24
C TYR A 293 -7.66 4.36 -9.40
N TRP A 294 -6.80 4.77 -10.35
CA TRP A 294 -6.63 4.08 -11.64
C TRP A 294 -6.05 2.68 -11.49
N TYR A 295 -5.14 2.52 -10.55
CA TYR A 295 -4.64 1.21 -10.14
C TYR A 295 -5.58 0.53 -9.13
N LEU A 296 -6.19 1.30 -8.22
CA LEU A 296 -7.10 0.75 -7.21
C LEU A 296 -8.36 0.08 -7.81
N ARG A 297 -8.74 0.40 -9.06
CA ARG A 297 -9.83 -0.30 -9.79
C ARG A 297 -9.56 -1.80 -9.99
N GLY A 298 -8.30 -2.21 -9.95
CA GLY A 298 -7.88 -3.60 -9.96
C GLY A 298 -8.10 -4.34 -8.64
N PHE A 299 -8.58 -3.64 -7.62
CA PHE A 299 -8.80 -4.17 -6.27
C PHE A 299 -10.29 -4.11 -5.90
N LYS A 300 -10.67 -4.92 -4.89
CA LYS A 300 -11.99 -4.83 -4.22
C LYS A 300 -11.82 -4.67 -2.70
N PRO A 301 -11.29 -3.53 -2.21
CA PRO A 301 -10.92 -3.36 -0.80
C PRO A 301 -12.03 -3.74 0.19
N ARG A 302 -13.28 -3.32 -0.07
CA ARG A 302 -14.43 -3.65 0.78
C ARG A 302 -14.68 -5.15 0.89
N ALA A 303 -14.56 -5.87 -0.22
CA ALA A 303 -14.75 -7.31 -0.28
C ALA A 303 -13.61 -8.08 0.39
N MET A 304 -12.41 -7.48 0.47
CA MET A 304 -11.22 -8.09 1.08
C MET A 304 -11.07 -7.77 2.58
N GLN A 305 -11.60 -6.65 3.07
CA GLN A 305 -11.29 -6.14 4.41
C GLN A 305 -11.61 -7.11 5.57
N ASP A 306 -12.56 -8.01 5.37
CA ASP A 306 -12.98 -9.00 6.37
C ASP A 306 -12.03 -10.21 6.42
N TYR A 307 -11.17 -10.38 5.41
CA TYR A 307 -10.20 -11.47 5.30
C TYR A 307 -8.77 -11.05 5.64
N VAL A 308 -8.48 -9.75 5.68
CA VAL A 308 -7.17 -9.21 6.03
C VAL A 308 -7.23 -8.51 7.39
N ASP A 309 -6.11 -8.50 8.10
CA ASP A 309 -6.01 -7.76 9.36
C ASP A 309 -6.00 -6.26 9.07
N PHE A 310 -5.30 -5.86 8.00
CA PHE A 310 -5.27 -4.49 7.50
C PHE A 310 -4.75 -4.37 6.06
N MET A 311 -4.84 -3.17 5.51
CA MET A 311 -4.33 -2.79 4.20
C MET A 311 -3.41 -1.58 4.31
N GLY A 312 -2.28 -1.61 3.62
CA GLY A 312 -1.34 -0.48 3.52
C GLY A 312 -1.60 0.30 2.23
N PHE A 313 -1.99 1.57 2.32
CA PHE A 313 -2.21 2.41 1.15
C PHE A 313 -0.91 3.14 0.79
N MET A 314 -0.35 2.89 -0.39
CA MET A 314 0.91 3.50 -0.84
C MET A 314 0.74 4.98 -1.20
N SER A 315 0.48 5.84 -0.22
CA SER A 315 0.34 7.30 -0.39
C SER A 315 1.68 8.01 -0.66
N TYR A 316 2.44 7.48 -1.62
CA TYR A 316 3.70 8.00 -2.12
C TYR A 316 3.92 7.52 -3.56
N GLY A 317 4.91 8.08 -4.25
CA GLY A 317 5.11 7.80 -5.68
C GLY A 317 4.05 8.45 -6.57
N LEU A 318 3.35 9.47 -6.08
CA LEU A 318 2.33 10.22 -6.84
C LEU A 318 2.91 10.90 -8.08
N HIS A 319 4.13 11.41 -7.94
CA HIS A 319 4.82 12.17 -8.97
C HIS A 319 6.27 11.73 -9.10
N GLY A 320 6.77 11.82 -10.34
CA GLY A 320 8.17 11.61 -10.65
C GLY A 320 8.52 12.08 -12.07
N PRO A 321 9.75 11.83 -12.54
CA PRO A 321 10.15 12.19 -13.90
C PRO A 321 9.27 11.57 -15.02
N TRP A 322 8.55 10.49 -14.71
CA TRP A 322 7.59 9.85 -15.61
C TRP A 322 6.29 10.66 -15.80
N ASP A 323 6.07 11.76 -15.07
CA ASP A 323 4.92 12.65 -15.27
C ASP A 323 4.81 13.15 -16.72
N THR A 324 5.93 13.19 -17.45
CA THR A 324 6.00 13.52 -18.88
C THR A 324 5.16 12.59 -19.78
N GLU A 325 4.88 11.37 -19.33
CA GLU A 325 3.99 10.43 -20.03
C GLU A 325 2.51 10.84 -19.97
N VAL A 326 2.15 11.70 -19.01
CA VAL A 326 0.78 12.17 -18.79
C VAL A 326 0.65 13.61 -19.26
N LYS A 327 0.01 13.81 -20.43
CA LYS A 327 -0.15 15.13 -21.06
C LYS A 327 -0.72 16.21 -20.15
N ALA A 328 -1.63 15.85 -19.24
CA ALA A 328 -2.27 16.79 -18.32
C ALA A 328 -1.34 17.26 -17.19
N LEU A 329 -0.33 16.47 -16.82
CA LEU A 329 0.64 16.83 -15.79
C LEU A 329 1.79 17.65 -16.36
N GLY A 330 2.28 17.27 -17.55
CA GLY A 330 3.42 17.91 -18.20
C GLY A 330 4.72 17.84 -17.37
N SER A 331 5.77 18.50 -17.86
CA SER A 331 7.09 18.48 -17.24
C SER A 331 7.24 19.53 -16.13
N ILE A 332 6.42 19.48 -15.09
CA ILE A 332 6.47 20.42 -13.96
C ILE A 332 6.86 19.67 -12.68
N VAL A 333 7.79 20.23 -11.90
CA VAL A 333 8.27 19.59 -10.66
C VAL A 333 7.16 19.53 -9.62
N ARG A 334 6.96 18.33 -9.06
CA ARG A 334 5.96 18.02 -8.03
C ARG A 334 6.56 17.07 -7.00
N PRO A 335 6.18 17.19 -5.72
CA PRO A 335 6.58 16.24 -4.70
C PRO A 335 5.77 14.95 -4.85
N GLN A 336 6.32 13.82 -4.41
CA GLN A 336 5.65 12.53 -4.52
C GLN A 336 4.65 12.22 -3.40
N THR A 337 4.52 13.12 -2.42
CA THR A 337 3.76 12.92 -1.17
C THR A 337 2.92 14.14 -0.79
N ASP A 338 2.38 14.89 -1.77
CA ASP A 338 1.47 16.01 -1.50
C ASP A 338 0.22 15.52 -0.75
N ILE A 339 0.03 16.00 0.49
CA ILE A 339 -1.07 15.55 1.34
C ILE A 339 -2.46 15.88 0.78
N THR A 340 -2.56 16.94 -0.03
CA THR A 340 -3.84 17.35 -0.62
C THR A 340 -4.30 16.37 -1.70
N GLU A 341 -3.35 15.76 -2.41
CA GLU A 341 -3.59 14.70 -3.38
C GLU A 341 -3.81 13.36 -2.68
N ILE A 342 -3.03 13.04 -1.65
CA ILE A 342 -3.26 11.87 -0.80
C ILE A 342 -4.68 11.87 -0.22
N TYR A 343 -5.14 13.02 0.30
CA TYR A 343 -6.51 13.17 0.81
C TYR A 343 -7.58 12.84 -0.24
N ARG A 344 -7.36 13.28 -1.48
CA ARG A 344 -8.24 13.00 -2.61
C ARG A 344 -8.21 11.51 -3.00
N ASN A 345 -7.03 10.91 -2.99
CA ASN A 345 -6.83 9.50 -3.36
C ASN A 345 -7.39 8.52 -2.32
N PHE A 346 -7.65 8.96 -1.08
CA PHE A 346 -8.40 8.16 -0.10
C PHE A 346 -9.89 8.06 -0.39
N LYS A 347 -10.50 9.07 -1.05
CA LYS A 347 -11.95 9.10 -1.33
C LYS A 347 -12.48 7.79 -1.91
N PRO A 348 -11.79 7.13 -2.87
CA PRO A 348 -12.27 5.86 -3.39
C PRO A 348 -12.58 4.79 -2.35
N LEU A 349 -11.80 4.71 -1.26
CA LEU A 349 -12.01 3.71 -0.21
C LEU A 349 -13.32 3.95 0.55
N TRP A 350 -13.71 5.21 0.74
CA TRP A 350 -14.94 5.58 1.44
C TRP A 350 -16.18 5.31 0.59
N PHE A 351 -16.08 5.54 -0.72
CA PHE A 351 -17.12 5.15 -1.67
C PHE A 351 -17.28 3.63 -1.74
N ASP A 352 -16.19 2.87 -1.67
CA ASP A 352 -16.23 1.41 -1.62
C ASP A 352 -16.76 0.89 -0.25
N GLY A 353 -16.82 1.73 0.79
CA GLY A 353 -17.34 1.38 2.12
C GLY A 353 -16.32 0.66 3.00
N VAL A 354 -15.03 0.95 2.81
CA VAL A 354 -13.93 0.42 3.62
C VAL A 354 -13.91 1.07 5.00
N ASP A 355 -13.73 0.26 6.05
CA ASP A 355 -13.51 0.78 7.40
C ASP A 355 -12.14 1.51 7.47
N PRO A 356 -12.10 2.80 7.83
CA PRO A 356 -10.84 3.55 7.99
C PRO A 356 -9.83 2.89 8.94
N SER A 357 -10.30 2.16 9.95
CA SER A 357 -9.44 1.45 10.91
C SER A 357 -8.62 0.31 10.29
N LYS A 358 -9.03 -0.16 9.09
CA LYS A 358 -8.30 -1.15 8.29
C LYS A 358 -7.18 -0.55 7.45
N ILE A 359 -7.12 0.77 7.28
CA ILE A 359 -6.18 1.44 6.39
C ILE A 359 -4.98 2.00 7.16
N ASN A 360 -3.78 1.70 6.67
CA ASN A 360 -2.55 2.37 7.08
C ASN A 360 -2.08 3.31 5.98
N MET A 361 -1.80 4.57 6.32
CA MET A 361 -1.27 5.54 5.37
C MET A 361 0.24 5.31 5.15
N GLY A 362 0.66 5.24 3.89
CA GLY A 362 2.05 5.15 3.47
C GLY A 362 2.84 6.45 3.71
N LEU A 363 4.04 6.30 4.26
CA LEU A 363 5.03 7.36 4.44
C LEU A 363 6.29 6.99 3.66
N ALA A 364 6.83 7.93 2.89
CA ALA A 364 8.05 7.77 2.12
C ALA A 364 9.26 8.28 2.91
N TYR A 365 10.25 7.42 3.14
CA TYR A 365 11.55 7.79 3.72
C TYR A 365 12.57 8.12 2.63
N TYR A 366 12.09 8.64 1.50
CA TYR A 366 12.87 9.00 0.32
C TYR A 366 12.20 10.14 -0.43
N GLY A 367 12.96 10.84 -1.26
CA GLY A 367 12.49 11.89 -2.16
C GLY A 367 12.53 11.48 -3.63
N ARG A 368 11.73 12.14 -4.46
CA ARG A 368 11.84 12.10 -5.92
C ARG A 368 12.55 13.32 -6.42
N THR A 369 13.40 13.12 -7.41
CA THR A 369 14.28 14.17 -7.92
C THR A 369 14.11 14.43 -9.40
N TYR A 370 14.31 15.69 -9.77
CA TYR A 370 14.14 16.21 -11.12
C TYR A 370 15.36 17.05 -11.50
N THR A 371 15.72 17.10 -12.78
CA THR A 371 16.67 18.07 -13.31
C THR A 371 15.90 19.29 -13.81
N LEU A 372 16.07 20.44 -13.18
CA LEU A 372 15.38 21.70 -13.53
C LEU A 372 15.87 22.24 -14.87
N THR A 373 14.94 22.77 -15.67
CA THR A 373 15.25 23.52 -16.90
C THR A 373 15.94 24.86 -16.59
N ASP A 374 15.68 25.42 -15.41
CA ASP A 374 16.24 26.68 -14.92
C ASP A 374 16.55 26.55 -13.42
N ALA A 375 17.84 26.45 -13.09
CA ALA A 375 18.31 26.29 -11.71
C ALA A 375 17.98 27.47 -10.80
N SER A 376 17.69 28.67 -11.36
CA SER A 376 17.32 29.85 -10.58
C SER A 376 15.87 29.81 -10.09
N ARG A 377 15.07 28.85 -10.58
CA ARG A 377 13.65 28.68 -10.26
C ARG A 377 13.40 27.26 -9.75
N GLY A 378 13.18 27.13 -8.44
CA GLY A 378 12.92 25.85 -7.76
C GLY A 378 11.51 25.73 -7.15
N THR A 379 10.59 26.63 -7.48
CA THR A 379 9.23 26.63 -6.93
C THR A 379 8.43 25.42 -7.43
N MET A 380 7.96 24.62 -6.47
CA MET A 380 7.05 23.50 -6.69
C MET A 380 5.82 23.95 -7.50
N GLY A 381 5.41 23.17 -8.50
CA GLY A 381 4.21 23.44 -9.30
C GLY A 381 4.36 24.52 -10.38
N GLU A 382 5.52 25.17 -10.47
CA GLU A 382 5.79 26.22 -11.48
C GLU A 382 6.94 25.86 -12.42
N CYS A 383 7.96 25.17 -11.90
CA CYS A 383 9.24 25.03 -12.60
C CYS A 383 9.27 23.79 -13.50
N GLY A 384 9.86 23.96 -14.68
CA GLY A 384 10.05 22.89 -15.65
C GLY A 384 11.16 21.91 -15.28
N PHE A 385 11.07 20.67 -15.77
CA PHE A 385 12.17 19.70 -15.68
C PHE A 385 12.45 18.98 -17.01
N ASP A 386 13.69 18.53 -17.18
CA ASP A 386 14.17 17.80 -18.37
C ASP A 386 14.40 16.29 -18.14
N GLY A 387 14.34 15.84 -16.89
CA GLY A 387 14.49 14.42 -16.57
C GLY A 387 14.68 14.14 -15.09
N PRO A 388 15.13 12.93 -14.72
CA PRO A 388 15.48 12.61 -13.34
C PRO A 388 16.62 13.49 -12.83
N GLY A 389 16.59 13.84 -11.54
CA GLY A 389 17.67 14.56 -10.88
C GLY A 389 18.92 13.71 -10.66
N ALA A 390 20.01 14.36 -10.26
CA ALA A 390 21.29 13.72 -9.99
C ALA A 390 21.19 12.59 -8.96
N LYS A 391 21.95 11.51 -9.17
CA LYS A 391 21.98 10.33 -8.32
C LYS A 391 22.56 10.65 -6.94
N GLY A 392 22.07 9.96 -5.92
CA GLY A 392 22.72 9.89 -4.61
C GLY A 392 23.96 9.00 -4.63
N GLU A 393 24.89 9.25 -3.71
CA GLU A 393 26.16 8.50 -3.61
C GLU A 393 25.94 7.02 -3.26
N CYS A 394 24.97 6.71 -2.40
CA CYS A 394 24.78 5.39 -1.82
C CYS A 394 23.71 4.56 -2.54
N THR A 395 22.57 5.18 -2.86
CA THR A 395 21.47 4.54 -3.59
C THR A 395 21.77 4.41 -5.09
N ASP A 396 22.64 5.26 -5.64
CA ASP A 396 23.10 5.26 -7.04
C ASP A 396 21.96 5.23 -8.10
N SER A 397 20.79 5.76 -7.73
CA SER A 397 19.59 5.76 -8.57
C SER A 397 19.22 7.18 -8.99
N ALA A 398 19.03 7.40 -10.29
CA ALA A 398 18.63 8.71 -10.79
C ALA A 398 17.15 8.93 -10.53
N GLY A 399 16.76 10.14 -10.13
CA GLY A 399 15.36 10.46 -9.83
C GLY A 399 14.90 10.06 -8.42
N VAL A 400 15.78 9.50 -7.59
CA VAL A 400 15.48 9.06 -6.22
C VAL A 400 16.66 9.41 -5.31
N LEU A 401 16.36 9.90 -4.11
CA LEU A 401 17.32 9.99 -3.01
C LEU A 401 16.71 9.40 -1.74
N SER A 402 17.50 8.65 -0.98
CA SER A 402 17.12 8.30 0.39
C SER A 402 17.08 9.55 1.27
N ASN A 403 16.25 9.55 2.32
CA ASN A 403 16.25 10.66 3.28
C ASN A 403 17.62 10.88 3.91
N ARG A 404 18.42 9.82 4.09
CA ARG A 404 19.80 9.94 4.56
C ARG A 404 20.72 10.70 3.61
N GLU A 405 20.63 10.44 2.31
CA GLU A 405 21.38 11.19 1.29
C GLU A 405 20.92 12.64 1.24
N ILE A 406 19.61 12.89 1.31
CA ILE A 406 19.06 14.25 1.30
C ILE A 406 19.62 15.07 2.47
N GLN A 407 19.60 14.53 3.69
CA GLN A 407 20.16 15.20 4.86
C GLN A 407 21.67 15.46 4.72
N SER A 408 22.40 14.52 4.11
CA SER A 408 23.84 14.65 3.88
C SER A 408 24.14 15.74 2.84
N ILE A 409 23.37 15.79 1.75
CA ILE A 409 23.46 16.81 0.70
C ILE A 409 23.14 18.20 1.26
N ILE A 410 22.04 18.35 1.99
CA ILE A 410 21.64 19.62 2.63
C ILE A 410 22.78 20.14 3.52
N LYS A 411 23.35 19.27 4.35
CA LYS A 411 24.47 19.63 5.23
C LYS A 411 25.72 20.01 4.46
N ASN A 412 26.12 19.20 3.47
CA ASN A 412 27.39 19.37 2.76
C ASN A 412 27.38 20.59 1.82
N GLU A 413 26.24 20.87 1.18
CA GLU A 413 26.07 22.02 0.28
C GLU A 413 25.57 23.28 1.00
N GLY A 414 25.24 23.20 2.30
CA GLY A 414 24.76 24.33 3.09
C GLY A 414 23.38 24.84 2.64
N LEU A 415 22.51 23.92 2.21
CA LEU A 415 21.21 24.26 1.62
C LEU A 415 20.16 24.55 2.70
N THR A 416 19.19 25.40 2.36
CA THR A 416 18.00 25.64 3.21
C THR A 416 16.76 25.13 2.49
N PRO A 417 16.16 24.02 2.95
CA PRO A 417 14.92 23.51 2.37
C PRO A 417 13.74 24.46 2.57
N TYR A 418 12.84 24.52 1.61
CA TYR A 418 11.57 25.21 1.73
C TYR A 418 10.49 24.24 2.21
N LEU A 419 9.71 24.65 3.22
CA LEU A 419 8.53 23.92 3.71
C LEU A 419 7.28 24.46 3.00
N ASN A 420 6.56 23.58 2.31
CA ASN A 420 5.20 23.87 1.87
C ASN A 420 4.22 23.27 2.89
N GLU A 421 3.65 24.12 3.75
CA GLU A 421 2.72 23.69 4.81
C GLU A 421 1.41 23.10 4.25
N THR A 422 0.93 23.59 3.10
CA THR A 422 -0.32 23.10 2.49
C THR A 422 -0.14 21.68 1.95
N ALA A 423 0.96 21.42 1.27
CA ALA A 423 1.28 20.10 0.73
C ALA A 423 1.92 19.17 1.78
N MET A 424 2.33 19.70 2.94
CA MET A 424 3.08 19.01 3.99
C MET A 424 4.32 18.28 3.45
N VAL A 425 5.16 19.01 2.71
CA VAL A 425 6.41 18.51 2.12
C VAL A 425 7.51 19.56 2.22
N LYS A 426 8.75 19.09 2.15
CA LYS A 426 9.90 19.96 1.92
C LYS A 426 10.48 19.75 0.54
N TYR A 427 11.10 20.80 0.01
CA TYR A 427 11.88 20.67 -1.21
C TYR A 427 13.10 21.58 -1.21
N VAL A 428 14.10 21.23 -2.03
CA VAL A 428 15.33 21.99 -2.18
C VAL A 428 16.00 21.71 -3.53
N THR A 429 16.73 22.69 -4.06
CA THR A 429 17.61 22.52 -5.22
C THR A 429 19.02 22.15 -4.73
N TYR A 430 19.64 21.15 -5.34
CA TYR A 430 20.97 20.61 -5.02
C TYR A 430 21.75 20.32 -6.31
N ALA A 431 23.05 20.05 -6.18
CA ALA A 431 23.90 19.63 -7.32
C ALA A 431 23.76 20.54 -8.56
N GLY A 432 23.72 21.86 -8.34
CA GLY A 432 23.58 22.86 -9.40
C GLY A 432 22.14 23.08 -9.87
N ASN A 433 21.50 22.07 -10.46
CA ASN A 433 20.16 22.19 -11.05
C ASN A 433 19.23 21.00 -10.75
N SER A 434 19.58 20.13 -9.80
CA SER A 434 18.67 19.06 -9.39
C SER A 434 17.72 19.56 -8.31
N TRP A 435 16.48 19.11 -8.32
CA TRP A 435 15.46 19.45 -7.34
C TRP A 435 14.99 18.18 -6.66
N VAL A 436 14.76 18.21 -5.35
CA VAL A 436 14.20 17.08 -4.59
C VAL A 436 13.00 17.53 -3.77
N GLY A 437 11.90 16.79 -3.88
CA GLY A 437 10.74 16.88 -2.98
C GLY A 437 10.73 15.67 -2.06
N TYR A 438 10.66 15.89 -0.75
CA TYR A 438 10.85 14.86 0.26
C TYR A 438 10.11 15.16 1.57
N ASP A 439 10.17 14.20 2.47
CA ASP A 439 9.64 14.29 3.82
C ASP A 439 10.74 14.15 4.87
N ASP A 440 10.68 14.95 5.93
CA ASP A 440 11.54 14.83 7.11
C ASP A 440 10.71 14.71 8.39
N GLU A 441 11.36 14.73 9.56
CA GLU A 441 10.67 14.53 10.84
C GLU A 441 9.51 15.54 11.06
N GLU A 442 9.64 16.76 10.55
CA GLU A 442 8.61 17.79 10.66
C GLU A 442 7.39 17.45 9.80
N THR A 443 7.58 17.15 8.51
CA THR A 443 6.46 16.85 7.62
C THR A 443 5.84 15.47 7.88
N LEU A 444 6.64 14.50 8.34
CA LEU A 444 6.15 13.19 8.79
C LEU A 444 5.24 13.34 10.01
N ALA A 445 5.55 14.24 10.95
CA ALA A 445 4.69 14.51 12.11
C ALA A 445 3.36 15.18 11.71
N MET A 446 3.40 16.09 10.73
CA MET A 446 2.18 16.68 10.14
C MET A 446 1.31 15.61 9.49
N LYS A 447 1.91 14.72 8.70
CA LYS A 447 1.23 13.61 8.01
C LYS A 447 0.67 12.57 8.98
N GLU A 448 1.38 12.26 10.07
CA GLU A 448 0.84 11.41 11.13
C GLU A 448 -0.40 12.04 11.78
N SER A 449 -0.35 13.33 12.07
CA SER A 449 -1.49 14.07 12.64
C SER A 449 -2.69 14.06 11.69
N PHE A 450 -2.44 14.24 10.39
CA PHE A 450 -3.44 14.11 9.34
C PHE A 450 -4.06 12.70 9.31
N ALA A 451 -3.26 11.62 9.31
CA ALA A 451 -3.76 10.24 9.33
C ALA A 451 -4.64 9.96 10.56
N ASN A 452 -4.21 10.45 11.73
CA ASN A 452 -4.98 10.35 12.97
C ASN A 452 -6.31 11.12 12.89
N SER A 453 -6.34 12.26 12.21
CA SER A 453 -7.57 13.04 11.98
C SER A 453 -8.60 12.29 11.13
N LEU A 454 -8.17 11.33 10.31
CA LEU A 454 -9.02 10.54 9.41
C LEU A 454 -9.38 9.16 9.98
N CYS A 455 -9.22 8.94 11.28
CA CYS A 455 -9.50 7.65 11.92
C CYS A 455 -8.70 6.48 11.31
N LEU A 456 -7.55 6.73 10.68
CA LEU A 456 -6.83 5.65 10.04
C LEU A 456 -6.29 4.67 11.08
N GLY A 457 -6.21 3.41 10.67
CA GLY A 457 -5.65 2.32 11.47
C GLY A 457 -4.20 2.58 11.88
N GLY A 458 -3.43 3.27 11.04
CA GLY A 458 -2.05 3.58 11.37
C GLY A 458 -1.23 4.07 10.18
N LEU A 459 0.06 3.77 10.24
CA LEU A 459 1.06 4.19 9.28
C LEU A 459 1.83 2.98 8.75
N MET A 460 2.25 3.09 7.50
CA MET A 460 3.12 2.16 6.80
C MET A 460 4.32 2.94 6.26
N ILE A 461 5.53 2.45 6.42
CA ILE A 461 6.76 3.18 6.08
C ILE A 461 7.52 2.46 4.99
N TRP A 462 7.75 3.15 3.87
CA TRP A 462 8.63 2.73 2.79
C TRP A 462 9.84 3.66 2.66
N SER A 463 11.05 3.24 2.99
CA SER A 463 11.39 2.06 3.80
C SER A 463 12.35 2.49 4.91
N LEU A 464 12.40 1.71 5.99
CA LEU A 464 13.21 2.05 7.16
C LEU A 464 14.70 2.24 6.81
N THR A 465 15.19 1.44 5.86
CA THR A 465 16.57 1.48 5.37
C THR A 465 16.94 2.79 4.67
N LEU A 466 15.99 3.60 4.19
CA LEU A 466 16.24 4.87 3.49
C LEU A 466 16.42 6.07 4.44
N GLN A 467 16.15 5.89 5.73
CA GLN A 467 16.43 6.89 6.78
C GLN A 467 17.43 6.39 7.83
N ALA A 468 17.68 5.08 7.91
CA ALA A 468 18.49 4.50 8.97
C ALA A 468 19.96 4.93 8.94
N THR A 469 20.47 5.30 10.12
CA THR A 469 21.91 5.46 10.39
C THR A 469 22.46 4.16 10.96
N ALA A 470 23.51 3.60 10.34
CA ALA A 470 24.26 2.50 10.95
C ALA A 470 24.95 3.06 12.22
N GLY A 471 24.41 2.82 13.41
CA GLY A 471 24.98 3.46 14.61
C GLY A 471 24.35 3.19 15.97
N HIS A 472 23.21 2.51 16.09
CA HIS A 472 22.70 2.08 17.41
C HIS A 472 22.84 0.57 17.55
N SER A 473 24.09 0.11 17.72
CA SER A 473 24.36 -1.25 18.15
C SER A 473 23.74 -1.48 19.54
N ARG A 474 22.73 -2.35 19.61
CA ARG A 474 22.73 -3.30 20.73
C ARG A 474 23.85 -4.28 20.44
N GLU A 475 24.66 -4.60 21.46
CA GLU A 475 25.76 -5.56 21.38
C GLU A 475 25.39 -6.72 20.45
N THR A 476 26.20 -6.92 19.42
CA THR A 476 26.16 -8.06 18.52
C THR A 476 26.27 -9.32 19.35
N ARG A 477 25.14 -9.97 19.62
CA ARG A 477 25.15 -11.37 20.04
C ARG A 477 25.37 -12.19 18.78
N GLU A 478 26.50 -12.87 18.72
CA GLU A 478 26.82 -13.90 17.73
C GLU A 478 25.57 -14.76 17.44
N PRO A 479 25.12 -14.88 16.18
CA PRO A 479 24.02 -15.75 15.82
C PRO A 479 24.46 -17.20 16.01
N ILE A 480 23.89 -17.89 17.00
CA ILE A 480 24.07 -19.33 17.17
C ILE A 480 23.11 -20.02 16.20
N TRP A 481 23.62 -20.37 15.02
CA TRP A 481 22.91 -21.18 14.05
C TRP A 481 22.90 -22.64 14.52
N THR A 482 21.81 -23.10 15.10
CA THR A 482 21.53 -24.53 15.20
C THR A 482 20.82 -24.98 13.93
N SER A 483 21.07 -26.21 13.49
CA SER A 483 20.49 -26.86 12.29
C SER A 483 18.97 -27.12 12.36
N SER A 484 18.23 -26.31 13.11
CA SER A 484 16.81 -26.48 13.46
C SER A 484 16.09 -25.13 13.49
N GLY A 485 15.84 -24.53 12.32
CA GLY A 485 14.93 -23.39 12.11
C GLY A 485 15.26 -22.08 12.82
N CYS A 486 14.57 -20.99 12.46
CA CYS A 486 14.63 -19.74 13.23
C CYS A 486 13.74 -19.88 14.49
N HIS A 487 14.21 -20.55 15.53
CA HIS A 487 13.46 -20.65 16.78
C HIS A 487 13.81 -19.50 17.74
N PRO A 488 12.84 -18.70 18.20
CA PRO A 488 13.07 -17.73 19.26
C PRO A 488 13.54 -18.46 20.53
N ARG A 489 14.45 -17.83 21.28
CA ARG A 489 14.85 -18.34 22.60
C ARG A 489 13.60 -18.52 23.47
N SER A 490 13.20 -19.77 23.71
CA SER A 490 12.30 -20.06 24.82
C SER A 490 13.03 -19.68 26.10
N GLY A 491 12.55 -18.63 26.77
CA GLY A 491 12.97 -18.31 28.12
C GLY A 491 12.64 -19.50 29.01
N THR A 492 13.66 -20.15 29.54
CA THR A 492 13.52 -21.20 30.53
C THR A 492 12.90 -20.64 31.80
N SER A 493 11.76 -21.21 32.22
CA SER A 493 11.37 -21.50 33.62
C SER A 493 9.86 -21.36 33.85
N GLN A 494 9.08 -22.36 33.44
CA GLN A 494 8.10 -23.01 34.32
C GLN A 494 7.65 -24.33 33.69
N SER A 495 8.19 -25.41 34.24
CA SER A 495 7.88 -26.78 33.86
C SER A 495 6.43 -27.13 34.20
N ARG A 496 5.59 -27.34 33.17
CA ARG A 496 4.40 -28.19 33.32
C ARG A 496 4.83 -29.64 33.14
N ARG A 497 4.97 -30.34 34.25
CA ARG A 497 5.09 -31.81 34.28
C ARG A 497 3.78 -32.43 33.77
N PHE A 498 3.82 -33.04 32.60
CA PHE A 498 2.97 -34.18 32.29
C PHE A 498 3.90 -35.36 32.03
N THR A 499 3.98 -36.27 33.00
CA THR A 499 4.61 -37.57 32.81
C THR A 499 3.50 -38.61 32.92
N ALA A 500 3.12 -39.17 31.77
CA ALA A 500 2.46 -40.45 31.73
C ALA A 500 3.49 -41.53 32.10
N CYS A 501 3.18 -42.38 33.07
CA CYS A 501 3.93 -43.61 33.29
C CYS A 501 2.97 -44.75 33.66
N PHE A 502 3.01 -45.78 32.82
CA PHE A 502 2.27 -47.04 32.94
C PHE A 502 3.06 -48.05 33.79
N ARG A 503 2.33 -48.88 34.57
CA ARG A 503 2.71 -50.21 35.15
C ARG A 503 3.85 -50.22 36.20
N ALA A 504 3.89 -51.06 37.23
CA ALA A 504 3.04 -52.15 37.72
C ALA A 504 3.43 -52.47 39.19
N LEU A 505 2.47 -53.06 39.94
CA LEU A 505 2.61 -54.05 41.02
C LEU A 505 3.90 -54.11 41.85
N SER A 506 3.80 -53.94 43.18
CA SER A 506 4.17 -54.98 44.18
C SER A 506 3.90 -54.57 45.64
N PHE A 507 3.00 -55.33 46.26
CA PHE A 507 3.06 -55.95 47.59
C PHE A 507 3.82 -55.33 48.79
N PHE A 508 3.05 -55.21 49.89
CA PHE A 508 3.35 -55.60 51.29
C PHE A 508 4.63 -55.07 51.96
N ARG A 509 4.48 -54.28 53.03
CA ARG A 509 4.38 -54.72 54.45
C ARG A 509 4.97 -53.68 55.42
N LEU A 510 4.23 -53.52 56.54
CA LEU A 510 4.71 -53.31 57.93
C LEU A 510 5.51 -52.01 58.21
N SER A 511 5.45 -51.38 59.37
CA SER A 511 4.68 -51.52 60.60
C SER A 511 5.28 -50.52 61.58
N GLN A 512 4.41 -49.84 62.33
CA GLN A 512 4.62 -49.38 63.71
C GLN A 512 5.78 -48.44 64.04
N ALA A 513 5.41 -47.26 64.55
CA ALA A 513 5.53 -46.91 65.97
C ALA A 513 4.77 -45.59 66.17
N SER A 514 3.62 -45.59 66.84
CA SER A 514 3.47 -45.52 68.31
C SER A 514 3.17 -44.11 68.82
N ARG A 515 1.86 -43.90 69.07
CA ARG A 515 1.27 -43.39 70.34
C ARG A 515 1.50 -41.91 70.65
N ARG A 516 0.51 -41.14 71.11
CA ARG A 516 -0.68 -41.47 71.91
C ARG A 516 -1.63 -40.26 71.93
N GLN A 517 -2.94 -40.54 71.82
CA GLN A 517 -4.10 -40.01 72.58
C GLN A 517 -4.21 -38.48 72.79
N ARG A 518 -5.34 -37.79 72.51
CA ARG A 518 -6.76 -38.00 72.92
C ARG A 518 -7.66 -37.24 71.89
N ARG A 519 -8.72 -37.79 71.24
CA ARG A 519 -10.13 -38.06 71.70
C ARG A 519 -10.69 -36.91 72.58
N ILE A 520 -11.74 -36.13 72.27
CA ILE A 520 -13.12 -36.34 71.76
C ILE A 520 -13.65 -34.93 71.36
N HIS A 521 -14.17 -34.62 70.16
CA HIS A 521 -15.55 -34.78 69.61
C HIS A 521 -16.63 -33.81 70.20
N PRO A 522 -17.76 -33.54 69.50
CA PRO A 522 -18.00 -32.31 68.72
C PRO A 522 -19.30 -31.57 69.12
N SER A 523 -19.86 -30.78 68.19
CA SER A 523 -21.14 -30.03 68.21
C SER A 523 -20.98 -28.57 68.68
N GLN A 524 -21.64 -27.56 68.13
CA GLN A 524 -22.74 -27.48 67.16
C GLN A 524 -22.79 -26.01 66.67
N SER A 525 -23.24 -25.80 65.43
CA SER A 525 -23.72 -24.52 64.91
C SER A 525 -24.95 -24.05 65.72
N PRO A 526 -25.30 -22.75 65.80
CA PRO A 526 -26.17 -22.19 64.75
C PRO A 526 -26.02 -20.67 64.46
N ALA A 527 -26.26 -20.33 63.19
CA ALA A 527 -27.24 -19.37 62.66
C ALA A 527 -27.27 -17.88 63.05
N ARG A 528 -27.46 -17.08 61.97
CA ARG A 528 -28.25 -15.84 61.81
C ARG A 528 -27.65 -14.54 62.38
N ALA A 529 -27.83 -13.39 61.74
CA ALA A 529 -28.92 -12.96 60.84
C ALA A 529 -28.43 -12.41 59.49
#